data_AF-A0A946U1F7-F1
#
_entry.id   AF-A0A946U1F7-F1
#
_cell.length_a   1.000
_cell.length_b   1.000
_cell.length_c   1.000
_cell.angle_alpha   90.00
_cell.angle_beta   90.00
_cell.angle_gamma   90.00
#
_symmetry.space_group_name_H-M   'P 1'
#
loop_
_entity.id
_entity.type
_entity.pdbx_description
1 polymer ?
#
loop_
_entity_poly.entity_id
_entity_poly.type
_entity_poly.pdbx_seq_one_letter_code
_entity_poly.pdbx_strand_id
1 'polypeptide(L)'
;MELPFNLAQQSAEAFLETFENLYEHTPWFVEKSLPLVLADEKYNSLEKFHELLSNTMLNADSDLQDNLIAAHPTLAGKKAQNNELTDFSTTEQKSAGLSDCSDSEIELFEELNREYFAKFDFPFIMAVKEKNKSAIISQFKERIENSKNQERLNALDEINKIAWLRIKEIYGI
;
A
#
# COMPACT_ATOMS: atom_id res chain seq x y z
N MET A 1 -21.21 -4.78 3.48
CA MET A 1 -20.89 -3.36 3.23
C MET A 1 -21.44 -2.99 1.87
N GLU A 2 -21.97 -1.78 1.68
CA GLU A 2 -22.39 -1.30 0.35
C GLU A 2 -21.19 -1.23 -0.60
N LEU A 3 -21.42 -1.42 -1.89
CA LEU A 3 -20.39 -1.29 -2.93
C LEU A 3 -20.06 0.19 -3.19
N PRO A 4 -18.90 0.52 -3.79
CA PRO A 4 -18.33 1.87 -3.74
C PRO A 4 -19.26 2.97 -4.29
N PHE A 5 -19.96 2.71 -5.40
CA PHE A 5 -20.92 3.67 -5.96
C PHE A 5 -22.12 3.88 -5.06
N ASN A 6 -22.75 2.81 -4.58
CA ASN A 6 -23.90 2.91 -3.68
C ASN A 6 -23.52 3.64 -2.38
N LEU A 7 -22.34 3.34 -1.83
CA LEU A 7 -21.83 4.00 -0.63
C LEU A 7 -21.62 5.49 -0.86
N ALA A 8 -20.99 5.86 -1.99
CA ALA A 8 -20.79 7.26 -2.37
C ALA A 8 -22.11 8.03 -2.56
N GLN A 9 -23.14 7.39 -3.13
CA GLN A 9 -24.46 8.00 -3.30
C GLN A 9 -25.17 8.24 -1.96
N GLN A 10 -24.98 7.34 -1.00
CA GLN A 10 -25.60 7.45 0.33
C GLN A 10 -24.91 8.54 1.17
N SER A 11 -23.57 8.55 1.18
CA SER A 11 -22.80 9.54 1.93
C SER A 11 -21.36 9.63 1.42
N ALA A 12 -20.95 10.84 1.03
CA ALA A 12 -19.55 11.14 0.73
C ALA A 12 -18.64 10.91 1.94
N GLU A 13 -19.12 11.24 3.15
CA GLU A 13 -18.37 11.04 4.39
C GLU A 13 -18.14 9.55 4.66
N ALA A 14 -19.18 8.71 4.55
CA ALA A 14 -19.05 7.27 4.76
C ALA A 14 -18.13 6.62 3.71
N PHE A 15 -18.18 7.10 2.46
CA PHE A 15 -17.26 6.66 1.41
C PHE A 15 -15.81 6.97 1.76
N LEU A 16 -15.53 8.20 2.19
CA LEU A 16 -14.18 8.62 2.57
C LEU A 16 -13.69 7.85 3.80
N GLU A 17 -14.48 7.77 4.88
CA GLU A 17 -14.12 7.02 6.09
C GLU A 17 -13.80 5.54 5.79
N THR A 18 -14.51 4.94 4.83
CA THR A 18 -14.31 3.54 4.46
C THR A 18 -13.00 3.34 3.67
N PHE A 19 -12.65 4.28 2.79
CA PHE A 19 -11.60 4.07 1.79
C PHE A 19 -10.35 4.95 1.97
N GLU A 20 -10.36 5.95 2.84
CA GLU A 20 -9.26 6.92 3.02
C GLU A 20 -7.90 6.27 3.33
N ASN A 21 -7.92 5.09 3.95
CA ASN A 21 -6.72 4.35 4.34
C ASN A 21 -6.28 3.28 3.30
N LEU A 22 -6.88 3.25 2.11
CA LEU A 22 -6.44 2.37 1.01
C LEU A 22 -5.01 2.69 0.55
N TYR A 23 -4.61 3.95 0.64
CA TYR A 23 -3.26 4.43 0.35
C TYR A 23 -2.66 5.03 1.61
N GLU A 24 -1.48 4.55 2.02
CA GLU A 24 -0.91 4.89 3.31
C GLU A 24 -0.78 6.41 3.51
N HIS A 25 -1.48 6.93 4.55
CA HIS A 25 -1.53 8.35 4.90
C HIS A 25 -1.82 9.30 3.73
N THR A 26 -2.46 8.82 2.65
CA THR A 26 -2.65 9.58 1.41
C THR A 26 -4.10 9.44 0.91
N PRO A 27 -5.08 10.03 1.62
CA PRO A 27 -6.50 9.93 1.27
C PRO A 27 -6.85 10.60 -0.06
N TRP A 28 -5.98 11.49 -0.55
CA TRP A 28 -6.18 12.30 -1.74
C TRP A 28 -6.62 11.50 -2.98
N PHE A 29 -6.08 10.30 -3.20
CA PHE A 29 -6.47 9.48 -4.36
C PHE A 29 -7.92 9.02 -4.28
N VAL A 30 -8.41 8.74 -3.07
CA VAL A 30 -9.78 8.33 -2.79
C VAL A 30 -10.70 9.54 -2.90
N GLU A 31 -10.33 10.67 -2.31
CA GLU A 31 -11.05 11.95 -2.44
C GLU A 31 -11.23 12.34 -3.91
N LYS A 32 -10.17 12.21 -4.71
CA LYS A 32 -10.19 12.52 -6.14
C LYS A 32 -11.09 11.56 -6.94
N SER A 33 -11.21 10.32 -6.49
CA SER A 33 -12.04 9.31 -7.14
C SER A 33 -13.55 9.52 -6.92
N LEU A 34 -13.95 10.11 -5.79
CA LEU A 34 -15.36 10.27 -5.39
C LEU A 34 -16.28 10.85 -6.50
N PRO A 35 -15.97 12.00 -7.13
CA PRO A 35 -16.83 12.53 -8.19
C PRO A 35 -16.87 11.63 -9.44
N LEU A 36 -15.82 10.86 -9.71
CA LEU A 36 -15.76 9.92 -10.83
C LEU A 36 -16.59 8.67 -10.54
N VAL A 37 -16.55 8.18 -9.30
CA VAL A 37 -17.43 7.11 -8.80
C VAL A 37 -18.88 7.55 -8.98
N LEU A 38 -19.27 8.72 -8.45
CA LEU A 38 -20.65 9.22 -8.55
C LEU A 38 -21.16 9.45 -9.98
N ALA A 39 -20.26 9.63 -10.95
CA ALA A 39 -20.62 9.89 -12.33
C ALA A 39 -21.00 8.64 -13.14
N ASP A 40 -20.62 7.44 -12.68
CA ASP A 40 -20.81 6.21 -13.46
C ASP A 40 -21.00 4.97 -12.57
N GLU A 41 -22.18 4.34 -12.66
CA GLU A 41 -22.56 3.16 -11.88
C GLU A 41 -21.62 1.96 -12.10
N LYS A 42 -20.82 1.92 -13.17
CA LYS A 42 -19.82 0.86 -13.37
C LYS A 42 -18.82 0.75 -12.20
N TYR A 43 -18.63 1.81 -11.43
CA TYR A 43 -17.78 1.82 -10.24
C TYR A 43 -18.46 1.16 -9.02
N ASN A 44 -19.68 0.65 -9.15
CA ASN A 44 -20.30 -0.29 -8.22
C ASN A 44 -19.75 -1.73 -8.37
N SER A 45 -18.47 -1.86 -8.73
CA SER A 45 -17.68 -3.09 -8.80
C SER A 45 -16.33 -2.80 -8.16
N LEU A 46 -15.86 -3.72 -7.31
CA LEU A 46 -14.59 -3.55 -6.60
C LEU A 46 -13.41 -3.49 -7.57
N GLU A 47 -13.45 -4.29 -8.63
CA GLU A 47 -12.43 -4.32 -9.67
C GLU A 47 -12.41 -3.01 -10.46
N LYS A 48 -13.57 -2.47 -10.84
CA LYS A 48 -13.65 -1.19 -11.54
C LYS A 48 -13.28 0.00 -10.66
N PHE A 49 -13.60 -0.07 -9.37
CA PHE A 49 -13.18 0.92 -8.40
C PHE A 49 -11.66 0.87 -8.16
N HIS A 50 -11.08 -0.32 -8.02
CA HIS A 50 -9.63 -0.50 -7.93
C HIS A 50 -8.90 0.00 -9.19
N GLU A 51 -9.42 -0.33 -10.38
CA GLU A 51 -8.91 0.18 -11.65
C GLU A 51 -8.94 1.72 -11.70
N LEU A 52 -10.02 2.34 -11.22
CA LEU A 52 -10.14 3.80 -11.12
C LEU A 52 -9.06 4.40 -10.20
N LEU A 53 -8.89 3.83 -9.01
CA LEU A 53 -7.91 4.30 -8.03
C LEU A 53 -6.48 4.13 -8.56
N SER A 54 -6.16 2.97 -9.14
CA SER A 54 -4.89 2.70 -9.81
C SER A 54 -4.57 3.75 -10.87
N ASN A 55 -5.53 4.00 -11.77
CA ASN A 55 -5.36 5.00 -12.82
C ASN A 55 -5.22 6.42 -12.25
N THR A 56 -5.96 6.75 -11.18
CA THR A 56 -5.86 8.06 -10.51
C THR A 56 -4.46 8.25 -9.89
N MET A 57 -3.90 7.21 -9.28
CA MET A 57 -2.56 7.21 -8.71
C MET A 57 -1.47 7.31 -9.78
N LEU A 58 -1.55 6.50 -10.84
CA LEU A 58 -0.55 6.46 -11.90
C LEU A 58 -0.51 7.73 -12.77
N ASN A 59 -1.63 8.44 -12.87
CA ASN A 59 -1.72 9.71 -13.62
C ASN A 59 -1.53 10.96 -12.75
N ALA A 60 -1.32 10.80 -11.44
CA ALA A 60 -1.03 11.93 -10.56
C ALA A 60 0.37 12.51 -10.83
N ASP A 61 0.58 13.75 -10.41
CA ASP A 61 1.89 14.40 -10.49
C ASP A 61 2.96 13.58 -9.78
N SER A 62 4.21 13.63 -10.27
CA SER A 62 5.32 12.86 -9.72
C SER A 62 5.50 13.07 -8.22
N ASP A 63 5.31 14.30 -7.74
CA ASP A 63 5.47 14.66 -6.34
C ASP A 63 4.43 13.98 -5.45
N LEU A 64 3.19 13.80 -5.93
CA LEU A 64 2.15 13.07 -5.20
C LEU A 64 2.47 11.58 -5.13
N GLN A 65 2.97 11.00 -6.22
CA GLN A 65 3.43 9.61 -6.24
C GLN A 65 4.63 9.40 -5.32
N ASP A 66 5.61 10.31 -5.32
CA ASP A 66 6.81 10.21 -4.50
C ASP A 66 6.47 10.36 -3.02
N ASN A 67 5.56 11.28 -2.67
CA ASN A 67 5.04 11.43 -1.31
C ASN A 67 4.30 10.15 -0.85
N LEU A 68 3.50 9.54 -1.74
CA LEU A 68 2.83 8.27 -1.44
C LEU A 68 3.85 7.16 -1.15
N ILE A 69 4.89 7.03 -1.98
CA ILE A 69 5.96 6.05 -1.75
C ILE A 69 6.64 6.32 -0.40
N ALA A 70 7.00 7.58 -0.12
CA ALA A 70 7.66 7.97 1.12
C ALA A 70 6.81 7.77 2.38
N ALA A 71 5.48 7.83 2.25
CA ALA A 71 4.55 7.64 3.37
C ALA A 71 4.49 6.18 3.86
N HIS A 72 4.85 5.21 3.03
CA HIS A 72 4.77 3.80 3.39
C HIS A 72 5.78 3.42 4.48
N PRO A 73 5.36 2.71 5.54
CA PRO A 73 6.27 2.24 6.58
C PRO A 73 7.20 1.15 6.04
N THR A 74 8.41 1.09 6.57
CA THR A 74 9.34 -0.01 6.27
C THR A 74 8.87 -1.32 6.92
N LEU A 75 9.18 -2.44 6.25
CA LEU A 75 8.91 -3.78 6.76
C LEU A 75 9.81 -4.09 7.97
N ALA A 76 9.20 -4.59 9.06
CA ALA A 76 9.88 -4.86 10.33
C ALA A 76 10.69 -3.68 10.92
N GLY A 77 10.37 -2.44 10.50
CA GLY A 77 11.06 -1.24 10.96
C GLY A 77 10.58 -0.75 12.33
N LYS A 78 11.14 0.38 12.78
CA LYS A 78 10.84 0.98 14.10
C LYS A 78 9.36 1.21 14.37
N LYS A 79 8.59 1.67 13.38
CA LYS A 79 7.13 1.83 13.53
C LYS A 79 6.43 0.51 13.85
N ALA A 80 6.86 -0.59 13.24
CA ALA A 80 6.34 -1.92 13.54
C ALA A 80 6.70 -2.35 14.98
N GLN A 81 7.96 -2.16 15.38
CA GLN A 81 8.46 -2.49 16.71
C GLN A 81 7.78 -1.68 17.83
N ASN A 82 7.41 -0.43 17.54
CA ASN A 82 6.77 0.48 18.50
C ASN A 82 5.23 0.41 18.49
N ASN A 83 4.62 -0.44 17.66
CA ASN A 83 3.16 -0.48 17.43
C ASN A 83 2.58 0.87 16.94
N GLU A 84 3.30 1.54 16.05
CA GLU A 84 2.94 2.84 15.45
C GLU A 84 2.51 2.71 13.97
N LEU A 85 2.20 1.49 13.52
CA LEU A 85 1.66 1.23 12.19
C LEU A 85 0.16 1.53 12.14
N THR A 86 -0.35 1.83 10.94
CA THR A 86 -1.80 1.82 10.69
C THR A 86 -2.38 0.41 10.89
N ASP A 87 -3.69 0.31 11.07
CA ASP A 87 -4.35 -0.99 11.24
C ASP A 87 -4.10 -1.94 10.06
N PHE A 88 -4.19 -1.42 8.82
CA PHE A 88 -3.86 -2.19 7.62
C PHE A 88 -2.39 -2.63 7.61
N SER A 89 -1.45 -1.70 7.82
CA SER A 89 -0.01 -2.04 7.86
C SER A 89 0.31 -3.07 8.94
N THR A 90 -0.37 -3.00 10.09
CA THR A 90 -0.25 -3.99 11.18
C THR A 90 -0.72 -5.37 10.74
N THR A 91 -1.93 -5.46 10.17
CA THR A 91 -2.49 -6.73 9.68
C THR A 91 -1.64 -7.32 8.55
N GLU A 92 -1.21 -6.50 7.60
CA GLU A 92 -0.35 -6.87 6.47
C GLU A 92 0.96 -7.48 6.97
N GLN A 93 1.71 -6.76 7.81
CA GLN A 93 3.00 -7.24 8.32
C GLN A 93 2.85 -8.48 9.21
N LYS A 94 1.80 -8.53 10.04
CA LYS A 94 1.47 -9.70 10.86
C LYS A 94 1.20 -10.94 10.00
N SER A 95 0.44 -10.79 8.92
CA SER A 95 0.13 -11.90 8.00
C SER A 95 1.37 -12.51 7.33
N ALA A 96 2.45 -11.73 7.22
CA ALA A 96 3.72 -12.17 6.66
C ALA A 96 4.71 -12.74 7.69
N GLY A 97 4.31 -12.80 8.97
CA GLY A 97 5.15 -13.27 10.08
C GLY A 97 6.21 -12.25 10.51
N LEU A 98 6.06 -10.97 10.18
CA LEU A 98 7.00 -9.92 10.59
C LEU A 98 6.80 -9.47 12.05
N SER A 99 5.62 -9.72 12.62
CA SER A 99 5.37 -9.50 14.06
C SER A 99 6.13 -10.47 14.96
N ASP A 100 6.55 -11.61 14.41
CA ASP A 100 7.24 -12.70 15.12
C ASP A 100 8.68 -12.86 14.61
N CYS A 101 9.35 -11.74 14.27
CA CYS A 101 10.77 -11.76 13.94
C CYS A 101 11.62 -11.99 15.19
N SER A 102 12.64 -12.85 15.10
CA SER A 102 13.72 -12.89 16.09
C SER A 102 14.60 -11.65 16.00
N ASP A 103 15.38 -11.36 17.04
CA ASP A 103 16.31 -10.23 17.06
C ASP A 103 17.24 -10.21 15.83
N SER A 104 17.77 -11.39 15.45
CA SER A 104 18.60 -11.54 14.24
C SER A 104 17.86 -11.29 12.93
N GLU A 105 16.56 -11.58 12.87
CA GLU A 105 15.74 -11.27 11.69
C GLU A 105 15.41 -9.78 11.63
N ILE A 106 15.19 -9.14 12.78
CA ILE A 106 15.02 -7.69 12.89
C ILE A 106 16.28 -6.99 12.39
N GLU A 107 17.45 -7.36 12.89
CA GLU A 107 18.75 -6.81 12.45
C GLU A 107 18.95 -6.97 10.94
N LEU A 108 18.59 -8.13 10.38
CA LEU A 108 18.64 -8.38 8.94
C LEU A 108 17.70 -7.46 8.16
N PHE A 109 16.45 -7.29 8.59
CA PHE A 109 15.52 -6.36 7.93
C PHE A 109 15.98 -4.90 8.05
N GLU A 110 16.57 -4.50 9.17
CA GLU A 110 17.14 -3.16 9.33
C GLU A 110 18.32 -2.92 8.37
N GLU A 111 19.18 -3.92 8.17
CA GLU A 111 20.25 -3.88 7.17
C GLU A 111 19.71 -3.77 5.74
N LEU A 112 18.78 -4.66 5.37
CA LEU A 112 18.16 -4.64 4.04
C LEU A 112 17.45 -3.32 3.75
N ASN A 113 16.69 -2.79 4.71
CA ASN A 113 16.04 -1.48 4.57
C ASN A 113 17.07 -0.35 4.40
N ARG A 114 18.17 -0.37 5.16
CA ARG A 114 19.24 0.64 5.07
C ARG A 114 19.92 0.61 3.71
N GLU A 115 20.31 -0.57 3.24
CA GLU A 115 20.97 -0.74 1.93
C GLU A 115 20.06 -0.30 0.79
N TYR A 116 18.80 -0.74 0.83
CA TYR A 116 17.79 -0.35 -0.15
C TYR A 116 17.59 1.16 -0.18
N PHE A 117 17.38 1.78 1.00
CA PHE A 117 17.16 3.22 1.09
C PHE A 117 18.39 4.01 0.60
N ALA A 118 19.60 3.57 0.92
CA ALA A 118 20.83 4.21 0.44
C ALA A 118 20.94 4.22 -1.09
N LYS A 119 20.41 3.19 -1.78
CA LYS A 119 20.42 3.12 -3.24
C LYS A 119 19.29 3.92 -3.89
N PHE A 120 18.07 3.80 -3.36
CA PHE A 120 16.87 4.28 -4.04
C PHE A 120 16.28 5.56 -3.48
N ASP A 121 16.60 5.91 -2.23
CA ASP A 121 16.12 7.09 -1.50
C ASP A 121 14.60 7.07 -1.23
N PHE A 122 14.04 5.87 -1.03
CA PHE A 122 12.66 5.64 -0.60
C PHE A 122 12.54 4.25 0.06
N PRO A 123 11.47 3.96 0.84
CA PRO A 123 11.32 2.67 1.53
C PRO A 123 11.11 1.50 0.56
N PHE A 124 11.50 0.29 0.97
CA PHE A 124 11.13 -0.92 0.26
C PHE A 124 9.64 -1.21 0.48
N ILE A 125 8.89 -1.31 -0.61
CA ILE A 125 7.44 -1.55 -0.58
C ILE A 125 7.14 -2.84 -1.32
N MET A 126 6.36 -3.70 -0.68
CA MET A 126 5.89 -4.97 -1.24
C MET A 126 4.53 -5.32 -0.62
N ALA A 127 3.61 -5.83 -1.43
CA ALA A 127 2.40 -6.49 -0.96
C ALA A 127 2.78 -7.80 -0.24
N VAL A 128 2.80 -7.75 1.08
CA VAL A 128 3.29 -8.86 1.93
C VAL A 128 2.20 -9.84 2.37
N LYS A 129 0.91 -9.53 2.14
CA LYS A 129 -0.19 -10.45 2.44
C LYS A 129 0.03 -11.76 1.66
N GLU A 130 -0.12 -12.89 2.33
CA GLU A 130 0.14 -14.24 1.79
C GLU A 130 1.61 -14.52 1.41
N LYS A 131 2.55 -13.69 1.86
CA LYS A 131 4.00 -13.93 1.73
C LYS A 131 4.59 -14.35 3.07
N ASN A 132 5.87 -14.71 3.05
CA ASN A 132 6.62 -15.01 4.26
C ASN A 132 7.97 -14.26 4.24
N LYS A 133 8.64 -14.22 5.39
CA LYS A 133 9.95 -13.58 5.58
C LYS A 133 10.97 -13.92 4.49
N SER A 134 11.07 -15.20 4.11
CA SER A 134 12.02 -15.66 3.08
C SER A 134 11.71 -15.09 1.69
N ALA A 135 10.42 -15.02 1.31
CA ALA A 135 9.99 -14.41 0.06
C ALA A 135 10.31 -12.90 0.03
N ILE A 136 10.10 -12.19 1.14
CA ILE A 136 10.42 -10.76 1.26
C ILE A 136 11.93 -10.53 1.13
N ILE A 137 12.75 -11.29 1.85
CA ILE A 137 14.22 -11.21 1.78
C ILE A 137 14.71 -11.48 0.35
N SER A 138 14.11 -12.45 -0.34
CA SER A 138 14.45 -12.75 -1.74
C SER A 138 14.12 -11.57 -2.66
N GLN A 139 12.99 -10.90 -2.46
CA GLN A 139 12.61 -9.72 -3.23
C GLN A 139 13.52 -8.52 -2.96
N PHE A 140 13.99 -8.30 -1.73
CA PHE A 140 15.05 -7.32 -1.47
C PHE A 140 16.29 -7.58 -2.33
N LYS A 141 16.78 -8.83 -2.34
CA LYS A 141 18.00 -9.22 -3.07
C LYS A 141 17.83 -9.13 -4.59
N GLU A 142 16.64 -9.40 -5.11
CA GLU A 142 16.37 -9.27 -6.54
C GLU A 142 16.27 -7.79 -6.94
N ARG A 143 15.49 -7.01 -6.19
CA ARG A 143 15.16 -5.63 -6.52
C ARG A 143 16.30 -4.66 -6.25
N ILE A 144 17.27 -5.03 -5.40
CA ILE A 144 18.47 -4.21 -5.22
C ILE A 144 19.28 -4.07 -6.51
N GLU A 145 19.12 -4.95 -7.50
CA GLU A 145 19.82 -4.86 -8.79
C GLU A 145 19.13 -3.89 -9.78
N ASN A 146 17.91 -3.43 -9.48
CA ASN A 146 17.17 -2.52 -10.36
C ASN A 146 17.84 -1.14 -10.48
N SER A 147 17.53 -0.45 -11.58
CA SER A 147 17.72 0.99 -11.68
C SER A 147 16.68 1.74 -10.83
N LYS A 148 16.99 2.97 -10.42
CA LYS A 148 16.07 3.80 -9.61
C LYS A 148 14.69 3.99 -10.27
N ASN A 149 14.65 4.16 -11.60
CA ASN A 149 13.40 4.32 -12.33
C ASN A 149 12.57 3.03 -12.36
N GLN A 150 13.20 1.88 -12.61
CA GLN A 150 12.52 0.58 -12.53
C GLN A 150 11.94 0.35 -11.14
N GLU A 151 12.73 0.66 -10.11
CA GLU A 151 12.32 0.42 -8.74
C GLU A 151 11.20 1.35 -8.28
N ARG A 152 11.19 2.59 -8.74
CA ARG A 152 10.07 3.51 -8.51
C ARG A 152 8.77 2.97 -9.12
N LEU A 153 8.82 2.43 -10.34
CA LEU A 153 7.65 1.82 -10.99
C LEU A 153 7.20 0.56 -10.24
N ASN A 154 8.14 -0.28 -9.79
CA ASN A 154 7.81 -1.43 -8.95
C ASN A 154 7.13 -1.02 -7.64
N ALA A 155 7.61 0.03 -6.98
CA ALA A 155 6.99 0.55 -5.77
C ALA A 155 5.52 0.94 -6.00
N LEU A 156 5.22 1.67 -7.08
CA LEU A 156 3.84 2.05 -7.42
C LEU A 156 2.95 0.84 -7.74
N ASP A 157 3.49 -0.18 -8.43
CA ASP A 157 2.77 -1.42 -8.70
C ASP A 157 2.47 -2.21 -7.41
N GLU A 158 3.44 -2.30 -6.49
CA GLU A 158 3.25 -2.93 -5.18
C GLU A 158 2.23 -2.16 -4.31
N ILE A 159 2.26 -0.83 -4.33
CA ILE A 159 1.24 0.00 -3.66
C ILE A 159 -0.15 -0.28 -4.24
N ASN A 160 -0.26 -0.43 -5.56
CA ASN A 160 -1.52 -0.77 -6.20
C ASN A 160 -2.04 -2.15 -5.79
N LYS A 161 -1.16 -3.14 -5.63
CA LYS A 161 -1.51 -4.47 -5.08
C LYS A 161 -1.96 -4.37 -3.63
N ILE A 162 -1.28 -3.57 -2.81
CA ILE A 162 -1.66 -3.32 -1.41
C ILE A 162 -3.08 -2.72 -1.34
N ALA A 163 -3.38 -1.69 -2.15
CA ALA A 163 -4.70 -1.09 -2.21
C ALA A 163 -5.81 -2.11 -2.54
N TRP A 164 -5.55 -3.04 -3.46
CA TRP A 164 -6.47 -4.14 -3.75
C TRP A 164 -6.69 -5.07 -2.56
N LEU A 165 -5.61 -5.46 -1.88
CA LEU A 165 -5.69 -6.32 -0.70
C LEU A 165 -6.45 -5.65 0.46
N ARG A 166 -6.33 -4.34 0.61
CA ARG A 166 -7.10 -3.54 1.58
C ARG A 166 -8.58 -3.47 1.21
N ILE A 167 -8.91 -3.27 -0.08
CA ILE A 167 -10.31 -3.38 -0.56
C ILE A 167 -10.89 -4.74 -0.20
N LYS A 168 -10.17 -5.82 -0.50
CA LYS A 168 -10.60 -7.18 -0.15
C LYS A 168 -10.85 -7.36 1.35
N GLU A 169 -9.97 -6.81 2.18
CA GLU A 169 -10.11 -6.84 3.64
C GLU A 169 -11.35 -6.10 4.14
N ILE A 170 -11.63 -4.90 3.61
CA ILE A 170 -12.83 -4.11 3.91
C ILE A 170 -14.10 -4.91 3.62
N TYR A 171 -14.11 -5.70 2.54
CA TYR A 171 -15.27 -6.49 2.12
C TYR A 171 -15.26 -7.95 2.63
N GLY A 172 -14.19 -8.39 3.30
CA GLY A 172 -14.05 -9.74 3.84
C GLY A 172 -13.97 -10.84 2.78
N ILE A 173 -13.28 -10.60 1.66
CA ILE A 173 -13.17 -11.52 0.51
C ILE A 173 -11.72 -11.91 0.17
#